data_AF-A0A2E7QLP1-F1
#
_entry.id   AF-A0A2E7QLP1-F1
#
_cell.length_a   1.000
_cell.length_b   1.000
_cell.length_c   1.000
_cell.angle_alpha   90.00
_cell.angle_beta   90.00
_cell.angle_gamma   90.00
#
_symmetry.space_group_name_H-M   'P 1'
#
loop_
_entity.id
_entity.type
_entity.pdbx_description
1 polymer ?
#
loop_
_entity_poly.entity_id
_entity_poly.type
_entity_poly.pdbx_seq_one_letter_code
_entity_poly.pdbx_strand_id
1 'polypeptide(L)'
;MLKNTVLEPPDTHYMSAAEGWMDLGDLNEALSELSQISAEKQDHFDVMQLRWHVHNKRKEWEDCLRIGRSMISANPDLPQGWINHGNALFYLNRYEEAFHLLHPVLEKFPSDEAIPYNLACYKCQSGELMEARRWLERAYAVGDSGRIRKMALNDPDLKPLWTHSGAV
;
A
#
# COMPACT_ATOMS: atom_id res chain seq x y z
N MET A 1 26.29 -6.03 0.59
CA MET A 1 26.11 -7.06 -0.46
C MET A 1 24.79 -6.77 -1.18
N LEU A 2 24.84 -6.26 -2.42
CA LEU A 2 23.67 -5.96 -3.27
C LEU A 2 23.37 -7.16 -4.20
N LYS A 3 23.27 -8.38 -3.67
CA LYS A 3 23.06 -9.57 -4.53
C LYS A 3 21.61 -9.74 -5.01
N ASN A 4 20.68 -8.88 -4.56
CA ASN A 4 19.24 -9.08 -4.75
C ASN A 4 18.47 -7.93 -5.42
N THR A 5 19.15 -7.05 -6.16
CA THR A 5 18.49 -5.86 -6.75
C THR A 5 18.14 -5.98 -8.23
N VAL A 6 18.62 -7.02 -8.92
CA VAL A 6 18.35 -7.22 -10.34
C VAL A 6 17.73 -8.59 -10.53
N LEU A 7 16.60 -8.63 -11.23
CA LEU A 7 16.02 -9.84 -11.80
C LEU A 7 16.67 -10.09 -13.16
N GLU A 8 17.07 -11.33 -13.40
CA GLU A 8 17.67 -11.77 -14.66
C GLU A 8 16.82 -12.92 -15.24
N PRO A 9 16.89 -13.20 -16.55
CA PRO A 9 16.25 -14.39 -17.09
C PRO A 9 16.72 -15.68 -16.37
N PRO A 10 15.82 -16.63 -16.06
CA PRO A 10 14.41 -16.68 -16.47
C PRO A 10 13.43 -15.91 -15.57
N ASP A 11 13.86 -15.37 -14.42
CA ASP A 11 12.97 -14.73 -13.44
C ASP A 11 12.21 -13.53 -14.01
N THR A 12 12.83 -12.79 -14.93
CA THR A 12 12.16 -11.69 -15.64
C THR A 12 10.99 -12.16 -16.49
N HIS A 13 11.06 -13.36 -17.08
CA HIS A 13 9.93 -13.90 -17.86
C HIS A 13 8.75 -14.27 -16.96
N TYR A 14 9.02 -14.90 -15.81
CA TYR A 14 8.00 -15.21 -14.82
C TYR A 14 7.39 -13.94 -14.23
N MET A 15 8.21 -12.91 -13.96
CA MET A 15 7.72 -11.61 -13.49
C MET A 15 6.77 -10.97 -14.52
N SER A 16 7.18 -10.88 -15.79
CA SER A 16 6.33 -10.29 -16.84
C SER A 16 5.05 -11.11 -17.10
N ALA A 17 5.12 -12.44 -17.02
CA ALA A 17 3.94 -13.30 -17.13
C ALA A 17 2.97 -13.07 -15.97
N ALA A 18 3.49 -12.95 -14.73
CA ALA A 18 2.69 -12.65 -13.56
C ALA A 18 1.96 -11.30 -13.65
N GLU A 19 2.65 -10.27 -14.15
CA GLU A 19 2.05 -8.95 -14.41
C GLU A 19 0.91 -9.07 -15.42
N GLY A 20 1.15 -9.75 -16.54
CA GLY A 20 0.13 -9.97 -17.57
C GLY A 20 -1.11 -10.70 -17.05
N TRP A 21 -0.92 -11.77 -16.27
CA TRP A 21 -2.04 -12.49 -15.66
C TRP A 21 -2.79 -11.63 -14.63
N MET A 22 -2.08 -10.85 -13.82
CA MET A 22 -2.71 -9.93 -12.87
C MET A 22 -3.58 -8.87 -13.60
N ASP A 23 -3.09 -8.33 -14.72
CA ASP A 23 -3.81 -7.35 -15.53
C ASP A 23 -5.06 -7.96 -16.19
N LEU A 24 -5.00 -9.23 -16.59
CA LEU A 24 -6.15 -10.00 -17.07
C LEU A 24 -7.13 -10.39 -15.95
N GLY A 25 -6.75 -10.15 -14.68
CA GLY A 25 -7.54 -10.51 -13.51
C GLY A 25 -7.42 -11.98 -13.10
N ASP A 26 -6.52 -12.74 -13.73
CA ASP A 26 -6.26 -14.12 -13.36
C ASP A 26 -5.21 -14.21 -12.24
N LEU A 27 -5.70 -14.08 -11.01
CA LEU A 27 -4.87 -13.95 -9.82
C LEU A 27 -4.22 -15.27 -9.38
N ASN A 28 -4.74 -16.42 -9.82
CA ASN A 28 -4.14 -17.71 -9.52
C ASN A 28 -2.91 -17.93 -10.40
N GLU A 29 -3.05 -17.64 -11.69
CA GLU A 29 -2.01 -17.77 -12.70
C GLU A 29 -0.89 -16.77 -12.40
N ALA A 30 -1.21 -15.55 -11.98
CA ALA A 30 -0.22 -14.59 -11.51
C ALA A 30 0.62 -15.13 -10.33
N LEU A 31 -0.01 -15.77 -9.33
CA LEU A 31 0.72 -16.38 -8.21
C LEU A 31 1.52 -17.61 -8.63
N SER A 32 1.01 -18.39 -9.59
CA SER A 32 1.70 -19.52 -10.17
C SER A 32 3.01 -19.06 -10.80
N GLU A 33 2.99 -18.04 -11.67
CA GLU A 33 4.19 -17.48 -12.28
C GLU A 33 5.16 -16.91 -11.23
N LEU A 34 4.67 -16.15 -10.25
CA LEU A 34 5.48 -15.65 -9.14
C LEU A 34 6.16 -16.76 -8.32
N SER A 35 5.56 -17.96 -8.25
CA SER A 35 6.16 -19.10 -7.54
C SER A 35 7.33 -19.73 -8.30
N GLN A 36 7.43 -19.50 -9.61
CA GLN A 36 8.50 -20.04 -10.46
C GLN A 36 9.77 -19.19 -10.41
N ILE A 37 9.68 -17.95 -9.90
CA ILE A 37 10.84 -17.10 -9.66
C ILE A 37 11.79 -17.80 -8.68
N SER A 38 13.09 -17.74 -8.96
CA SER A 38 14.13 -18.38 -8.17
C SER A 38 14.03 -18.05 -6.68
N ALA A 39 14.38 -19.03 -5.83
CA ALA A 39 14.24 -18.90 -4.39
C ALA A 39 15.02 -17.70 -3.82
N GLU A 40 16.16 -17.38 -4.42
CA GLU A 40 16.99 -16.22 -4.07
C GLU A 40 16.28 -14.90 -4.35
N LYS A 41 15.39 -14.86 -5.35
CA LYS A 41 14.67 -13.65 -5.79
C LYS A 41 13.26 -13.52 -5.22
N GLN A 42 12.81 -14.46 -4.39
CA GLN A 42 11.48 -14.38 -3.76
C GLN A 42 11.34 -13.14 -2.85
N ASP A 43 12.44 -12.68 -2.25
CA ASP A 43 12.51 -11.46 -1.45
C ASP A 43 12.96 -10.23 -2.28
N HIS A 44 12.97 -10.33 -3.61
CA HIS A 44 13.16 -9.16 -4.47
C HIS A 44 11.97 -8.21 -4.31
N PHE A 45 12.26 -6.91 -4.25
CA PHE A 45 11.23 -5.91 -3.93
C PHE A 45 10.04 -5.96 -4.89
N ASP A 46 10.29 -5.96 -6.20
CA ASP A 46 9.23 -5.98 -7.22
C ASP A 46 8.40 -7.27 -7.18
N VAL A 47 9.04 -8.41 -6.88
CA VAL A 47 8.38 -9.71 -6.74
C VAL A 47 7.43 -9.69 -5.54
N MET A 48 7.91 -9.20 -4.39
CA MET A 48 7.07 -9.01 -3.21
C MET A 48 5.95 -8.01 -3.46
N GLN A 49 6.24 -6.91 -4.17
CA GLN A 49 5.25 -5.88 -4.48
C GLN A 49 4.13 -6.45 -5.35
N LEU A 50 4.46 -7.16 -6.43
CA LEU A 50 3.45 -7.77 -7.28
C LEU A 50 2.65 -8.84 -6.52
N ARG A 51 3.33 -9.69 -5.74
CA ARG A 51 2.68 -10.68 -4.87
C ARG A 51 1.70 -10.03 -3.90
N TRP A 52 2.09 -8.91 -3.28
CA TRP A 52 1.21 -8.13 -2.40
C TRP A 52 -0.04 -7.64 -3.13
N HIS A 53 0.10 -7.09 -4.34
CA HIS A 53 -1.05 -6.61 -5.12
C HIS A 53 -2.02 -7.75 -5.47
N VAL A 54 -1.50 -8.94 -5.79
CA VAL A 54 -2.33 -10.10 -6.09
C VAL A 54 -3.12 -10.54 -4.85
N HIS A 55 -2.48 -10.69 -3.69
CA HIS A 55 -3.18 -11.00 -2.43
C HIS A 55 -4.17 -9.90 -2.02
N ASN A 56 -3.82 -8.63 -2.23
CA ASN A 56 -4.69 -7.50 -1.94
C ASN A 56 -5.97 -7.53 -2.80
N LYS A 57 -5.86 -7.85 -4.09
CA LYS A 57 -7.03 -8.06 -4.97
C LYS A 57 -7.88 -9.26 -4.52
N ARG A 58 -7.26 -10.30 -3.97
CA ARG A 58 -7.93 -11.49 -3.40
C ARG A 58 -8.51 -11.26 -2.00
N LYS A 59 -8.22 -10.10 -1.38
CA LYS A 59 -8.60 -9.77 0.02
C LYS A 59 -7.96 -10.69 1.06
N GLU A 60 -6.78 -11.22 0.76
CA GLU A 60 -5.99 -12.07 1.65
C GLU A 60 -5.07 -11.17 2.50
N TRP A 61 -5.67 -10.50 3.47
CA TRP A 61 -5.03 -9.41 4.19
C TRP A 61 -3.89 -9.86 5.12
N GLU A 62 -3.96 -11.08 5.66
CA GLU A 62 -2.89 -11.67 6.46
C GLU A 62 -1.62 -11.91 5.63
N ASP A 63 -1.77 -12.36 4.38
CA ASP A 63 -0.64 -12.48 3.46
C ASP A 63 -0.08 -11.11 3.08
N CYS A 64 -0.96 -10.13 2.82
CA CYS A 64 -0.56 -8.75 2.58
C CYS A 64 0.25 -8.18 3.76
N LEU A 65 -0.17 -8.48 5.00
CA LEU A 65 0.50 -8.03 6.22
C LEU A 65 1.91 -8.64 6.34
N ARG A 66 2.02 -9.96 6.11
CA ARG A 66 3.30 -10.68 6.13
C ARG A 66 4.24 -10.13 5.06
N ILE A 67 3.75 -9.94 3.84
CA ILE A 67 4.56 -9.43 2.71
C ILE A 67 4.99 -7.99 2.97
N GLY A 68 4.09 -7.11 3.40
CA GLY A 68 4.44 -5.72 3.75
C GLY A 68 5.53 -5.66 4.83
N ARG A 69 5.49 -6.56 5.82
CA ARG A 69 6.55 -6.67 6.83
C ARG A 69 7.89 -7.08 6.20
N SER A 70 7.88 -8.06 5.31
CA SER A 70 9.09 -8.48 4.59
C SER A 70 9.65 -7.37 3.72
N MET A 71 8.80 -6.59 3.05
CA MET A 71 9.22 -5.43 2.24
C MET A 71 9.93 -4.38 3.10
N ILE A 72 9.41 -4.07 4.29
CA ILE A 72 10.07 -3.16 5.25
C ILE A 72 11.43 -3.69 5.67
N SER A 73 11.53 -4.98 6.01
CA SER A 73 12.79 -5.62 6.41
C SER A 73 13.83 -5.64 5.29
N ALA A 74 13.38 -5.86 4.05
CA ALA A 74 14.26 -5.93 2.88
C ALA A 74 14.77 -4.55 2.46
N ASN A 75 13.89 -3.53 2.49
CA ASN A 75 14.28 -2.16 2.16
C ASN A 75 13.44 -1.14 2.97
N PRO A 76 13.92 -0.74 4.16
CA PRO A 76 13.19 0.21 5.01
C PRO A 76 13.20 1.63 4.43
N ASP A 77 14.03 1.93 3.44
CA ASP A 77 14.18 3.23 2.78
C ASP A 77 13.22 3.43 1.61
N LEU A 78 12.30 2.49 1.38
CA LEU A 78 11.19 2.66 0.44
C LEU A 78 9.86 2.81 1.19
N PRO A 79 9.07 3.86 0.91
CA PRO A 79 7.81 4.12 1.62
C PRO A 79 6.76 3.02 1.35
N GLN A 80 6.80 2.41 0.17
CA GLN A 80 5.80 1.46 -0.28
C GLN A 80 5.67 0.22 0.63
N GLY A 81 6.76 -0.28 1.22
CA GLY A 81 6.68 -1.40 2.18
C GLY A 81 5.88 -1.02 3.44
N TRP A 82 6.11 0.20 3.96
CA TRP A 82 5.38 0.75 5.10
C TRP A 82 3.90 0.98 4.78
N ILE A 83 3.62 1.58 3.62
CA ILE A 83 2.25 1.82 3.13
C ILE A 83 1.50 0.50 2.96
N ASN A 84 2.12 -0.49 2.31
CA ASN A 84 1.50 -1.81 2.08
C ASN A 84 1.21 -2.56 3.38
N HIS A 85 2.09 -2.46 4.38
CA HIS A 85 1.85 -3.05 5.70
C HIS A 85 0.73 -2.31 6.45
N GLY A 86 0.73 -0.98 6.42
CA GLY A 86 -0.34 -0.15 7.01
C GLY A 86 -1.70 -0.46 6.38
N ASN A 87 -1.76 -0.60 5.06
CA ASN A 87 -3.00 -0.91 4.34
C ASN A 87 -3.52 -2.30 4.67
N ALA A 88 -2.63 -3.29 4.84
CA ALA A 88 -3.04 -4.61 5.31
C ALA A 88 -3.64 -4.56 6.73
N LEU A 89 -3.02 -3.81 7.65
CA LEU A 89 -3.58 -3.57 9.00
C LEU A 89 -4.94 -2.87 8.92
N PHE A 90 -5.07 -1.88 8.05
CA PHE A 90 -6.32 -1.16 7.81
C PHE A 90 -7.44 -2.09 7.33
N TYR A 91 -7.21 -2.93 6.33
CA TYR A 91 -8.23 -3.87 5.85
C TYR A 91 -8.56 -4.99 6.85
N LEU A 92 -7.68 -5.25 7.81
CA LEU A 92 -7.94 -6.08 8.99
C LEU A 92 -8.69 -5.34 10.11
N ASN A 93 -9.12 -4.09 9.88
CA ASN A 93 -9.75 -3.19 10.84
C ASN A 93 -8.87 -2.85 12.06
N ARG A 94 -7.55 -2.95 11.93
CA ARG A 94 -6.56 -2.63 12.96
C ARG A 94 -6.06 -1.19 12.79
N TYR A 95 -6.98 -0.23 12.79
CA TYR A 95 -6.72 1.16 12.41
C TYR A 95 -5.69 1.87 13.30
N GLU A 96 -5.75 1.67 14.61
CA GLU A 96 -4.79 2.26 15.55
C GLU A 96 -3.38 1.72 15.30
N GLU A 97 -3.23 0.41 15.06
CA GLU A 97 -1.95 -0.19 14.74
C GLU A 97 -1.40 0.31 13.39
N ALA A 98 -2.26 0.45 12.38
CA ALA A 98 -1.89 1.02 11.09
C ALA A 98 -1.39 2.46 11.24
N PHE A 99 -2.08 3.27 12.04
CA PHE A 99 -1.69 4.64 12.35
C PHE A 99 -0.34 4.70 13.09
N HIS A 100 -0.17 3.92 14.16
CA HIS A 100 1.08 3.89 14.94
C HIS A 100 2.27 3.39 14.14
N LEU A 101 2.05 2.51 13.16
CA LEU A 101 3.08 2.09 12.23
C LEU A 101 3.48 3.22 11.27
N LEU A 102 2.51 3.86 10.62
CA LEU A 102 2.77 4.75 9.48
C LEU A 102 3.03 6.21 9.88
N HIS A 103 2.51 6.66 11.02
CA HIS A 103 2.70 8.02 11.52
C HIS A 103 4.17 8.43 11.71
N PRO A 104 5.04 7.64 12.41
CA PRO A 104 6.45 8.01 12.56
C PRO A 104 7.22 7.97 11.24
N VAL A 105 6.75 7.19 10.26
CA VAL A 105 7.39 7.03 8.95
C VAL A 105 7.31 8.31 8.11
N LEU A 106 6.38 9.22 8.43
CA LEU A 106 6.23 10.52 7.78
C LEU A 106 7.48 11.40 7.88
N GLU A 107 8.25 11.29 8.96
CA GLU A 107 9.52 12.02 9.10
C GLU A 107 10.58 11.53 8.12
N LYS A 108 10.52 10.24 7.77
CA LYS A 108 11.44 9.61 6.83
C LYS A 108 11.10 9.94 5.37
N PHE A 109 9.82 10.06 5.06
CA PHE A 109 9.34 10.35 3.71
C PHE A 109 8.41 11.59 3.70
N PRO A 110 8.94 12.79 4.01
CA PRO A 110 8.12 13.99 4.18
C PRO A 110 7.45 14.48 2.90
N SER A 111 7.94 14.01 1.74
CA SER A 111 7.43 14.38 0.41
C SER A 111 6.49 13.34 -0.20
N ASP A 112 6.21 12.23 0.49
CA ASP A 112 5.29 11.21 0.01
C ASP A 112 3.87 11.53 0.48
N GLU A 113 3.00 11.95 -0.43
CA GLU A 113 1.61 12.32 -0.09
C GLU A 113 0.73 11.11 0.26
N ALA A 114 1.12 9.90 -0.11
CA ALA A 114 0.33 8.70 0.18
C ALA A 114 0.34 8.39 1.67
N ILE A 115 1.41 8.74 2.39
CA ILE A 115 1.50 8.57 3.84
C ILE A 115 0.41 9.37 4.58
N PRO A 116 0.36 10.72 4.51
CA PRO A 116 -0.70 11.49 5.17
C PRO A 116 -2.10 11.15 4.61
N TYR A 117 -2.23 10.75 3.35
CA TYR A 117 -3.51 10.27 2.81
C TYR A 117 -4.00 9.00 3.52
N ASN A 118 -3.15 7.99 3.67
CA ASN A 118 -3.51 6.77 4.39
C ASN A 118 -3.81 7.04 5.87
N LEU A 119 -3.04 7.91 6.54
CA LEU A 119 -3.35 8.34 7.91
C LEU A 119 -4.74 8.99 8.01
N ALA A 120 -5.15 9.75 6.99
CA ALA A 120 -6.50 10.31 6.90
C ALA A 120 -7.57 9.20 6.79
N CYS A 121 -7.36 8.19 5.95
CA CYS A 121 -8.27 7.05 5.83
C CYS A 121 -8.40 6.29 7.16
N TYR A 122 -7.28 6.03 7.84
CA TYR A 122 -7.27 5.29 9.11
C TYR A 122 -8.06 6.03 10.19
N LYS A 123 -7.84 7.35 10.31
CA LYS A 123 -8.58 8.21 11.25
C LYS A 123 -10.04 8.39 10.85
N CYS A 124 -10.36 8.35 9.56
CA CYS A 124 -11.73 8.46 9.11
C CYS A 124 -12.52 7.21 9.49
N GLN A 125 -11.95 6.03 9.27
CA GLN A 125 -12.60 4.76 9.61
C GLN A 125 -12.61 4.45 11.12
N SER A 126 -11.68 5.01 11.91
CA SER A 126 -11.78 4.99 13.38
C SER A 126 -12.83 5.95 13.95
N GLY A 127 -13.48 6.77 13.10
CA GLY A 127 -14.48 7.76 13.51
C GLY A 127 -13.91 9.10 13.97
N GLU A 128 -12.58 9.28 13.94
CA GLU A 128 -11.87 10.49 14.34
C GLU A 128 -11.85 11.54 13.20
N LEU A 129 -13.04 11.96 12.75
CA LEU A 129 -13.23 12.75 11.52
C LEU A 129 -12.44 14.07 11.51
N MET A 130 -12.27 14.72 12.68
CA MET A 130 -11.50 15.96 12.76
C MET A 130 -10.00 15.73 12.52
N GLU A 131 -9.45 14.63 12.99
CA GLU A 131 -8.05 14.27 12.72
C GLU A 131 -7.87 13.83 11.27
N ALA A 132 -8.82 13.04 10.76
CA ALA A 132 -8.84 12.63 9.36
C ALA A 132 -8.79 13.83 8.40
N ARG A 133 -9.56 14.90 8.67
CA ARG A 133 -9.47 16.14 7.88
C ARG A 133 -8.07 16.77 7.93
N ARG A 134 -7.45 16.85 9.12
CA ARG A 134 -6.10 17.42 9.26
C ARG A 134 -5.06 16.62 8.47
N TRP A 135 -5.16 15.30 8.48
CA TRP A 135 -4.27 14.44 7.70
C TRP A 135 -4.50 14.59 6.20
N LEU A 136 -5.75 14.71 5.77
CA LEU A 136 -6.09 14.93 4.36
C LEU A 136 -5.59 16.29 3.86
N GLU A 137 -5.72 17.36 4.65
CA GLU A 137 -5.13 18.67 4.35
C GLU A 137 -3.60 18.60 4.24
N ARG A 138 -2.95 17.79 5.09
CA ARG A 138 -1.51 17.56 4.98
C ARG A 138 -1.15 16.83 3.68
N ALA A 139 -1.95 15.86 3.25
CA ALA A 139 -1.76 15.21 1.95
C ALA A 139 -1.89 16.23 0.80
N TYR A 140 -2.87 17.13 0.85
CA TYR A 140 -3.02 18.22 -0.13
C TYR A 140 -1.84 19.18 -0.16
N ALA A 141 -1.19 19.42 0.98
CA ALA A 141 -0.03 20.31 1.07
C ALA A 141 1.26 19.67 0.55
N VAL A 142 1.36 18.34 0.58
CA VAL A 142 2.55 17.59 0.12
C VAL A 142 2.50 17.30 -1.37
N GLY A 143 1.35 16.83 -1.87
CA GLY A 143 1.20 16.44 -3.28
C GLY A 143 0.32 17.38 -4.10
N ASP A 144 -0.10 16.92 -5.28
CA ASP A 144 -1.02 17.68 -6.14
C ASP A 144 -2.42 17.73 -5.51
N SER A 145 -2.77 18.87 -4.93
CA SER A 145 -4.02 19.02 -4.19
C SER A 145 -5.26 18.75 -5.07
N GLY A 146 -5.21 19.07 -6.36
CA GLY A 146 -6.32 18.86 -7.30
C GLY A 146 -6.58 17.37 -7.54
N ARG A 147 -5.51 16.61 -7.81
CA ARG A 147 -5.55 15.15 -7.98
C ARG A 147 -6.00 14.47 -6.70
N ILE A 148 -5.39 14.80 -5.56
CA ILE A 148 -5.69 14.14 -4.29
C ILE A 148 -7.13 14.46 -3.87
N ARG A 149 -7.62 15.68 -4.08
CA ARG A 149 -9.02 16.03 -3.81
C ARG A 149 -9.99 15.20 -4.65
N LYS A 150 -9.70 15.04 -5.95
CA LYS A 150 -10.51 14.19 -6.82
C LYS A 150 -10.50 12.73 -6.37
N MET A 151 -9.34 12.20 -5.95
CA MET A 151 -9.24 10.85 -5.37
C MET A 151 -10.09 10.73 -4.10
N ALA A 152 -9.90 11.64 -3.13
CA ALA A 152 -10.55 11.62 -1.83
C ALA A 152 -12.09 11.69 -1.91
N LEU A 153 -12.64 12.44 -2.87
CA LEU A 153 -14.08 12.54 -3.08
C LEU A 153 -14.71 11.23 -3.58
N ASN A 154 -13.93 10.37 -4.25
CA ASN A 154 -14.38 9.08 -4.77
C ASN A 154 -13.98 7.91 -3.86
N ASP A 155 -13.20 8.18 -2.81
CA ASP A 155 -12.71 7.17 -1.89
C ASP A 155 -13.80 6.81 -0.86
N PRO A 156 -14.28 5.54 -0.83
CA PRO A 156 -15.26 5.11 0.16
C PRO A 156 -14.75 5.23 1.60
N ASP A 157 -13.44 5.13 1.82
CA ASP A 157 -12.83 5.18 3.15
C ASP A 157 -12.86 6.61 3.73
N LEU A 158 -13.02 7.61 2.87
CA LEU A 158 -13.16 9.02 3.27
C LEU A 158 -14.60 9.51 3.20
N LYS A 159 -15.56 8.67 2.77
CA LYS A 159 -16.98 9.03 2.68
C LYS A 159 -17.54 9.69 3.95
N PRO A 160 -17.21 9.23 5.18
CA PRO A 160 -17.69 9.86 6.41
C PRO A 160 -17.31 11.35 6.57
N LEU A 161 -16.23 11.81 5.92
CA LEU A 161 -15.84 13.23 5.91
C LEU A 161 -16.83 14.09 5.12
N TRP A 162 -17.53 13.51 4.15
CA TRP A 162 -18.43 14.25 3.28
C TRP A 162 -19.85 14.24 3.85
N THR A 163 -20.27 13.14 4.48
CA THR A 163 -21.65 12.97 4.97
C THR A 163 -22.01 13.82 6.18
N HIS A 164 -21.03 14.27 6.97
CA HIS A 164 -21.24 15.17 8.10
C HIS A 164 -21.06 16.66 7.73
N SER A 165 -20.87 16.97 6.45
CA SER A 165 -20.85 18.35 5.94
C SER A 165 -22.29 18.83 5.70
N GLY A 166 -23.12 18.77 6.73
CA GLY A 166 -24.40 19.46 6.79
C GLY A 166 -24.18 20.92 7.16
N ALA A 167 -23.82 21.74 6.17
CA ALA A 167 -23.93 23.21 6.10
C ALA A 167 -23.38 23.60 4.71
N VAL A 168 -24.12 24.13 3.74
CA VAL A 168 -25.41 24.81 3.65
C VAL A 168 -26.10 24.35 2.36
#